data_AF-A0A399IGU7-F1
#
_entry.id   AF-A0A399IGU7-F1
#
_cell.length_a   1.000
_cell.length_b   1.000
_cell.length_c   1.000
_cell.angle_alpha   90.00
_cell.angle_beta   90.00
_cell.angle_gamma   90.00
#
_symmetry.space_group_name_H-M   'P 1'
#
loop_
_entity.id
_entity.type
_entity.pdbx_description
1 polymer ?
#
loop_
_entity_poly.entity_id
_entity_poly.type
_entity_poly.pdbx_seq_one_letter_code
_entity_poly.pdbx_strand_id
1 'polypeptide(L)'
;MAPDEIVTTLSRKLPDPTEVVYVVTMRDLLTAIARRLREESLQLTVDDLLLARDELRATFGHYLDERELFDLALDQWEVVRHL
;
A
#
# COMPACT_ATOMS: atom_id res chain seq x y z
N MET A 1 -7.45 -25.12 15.55
CA MET A 1 -7.39 -23.70 15.98
C MET A 1 -7.95 -22.88 14.85
N ALA A 2 -8.98 -22.08 15.10
CA ALA A 2 -9.60 -21.25 14.07
C ALA A 2 -8.64 -20.11 13.65
N PRO A 3 -8.75 -19.57 12.42
CA PRO A 3 -7.94 -18.43 11.98
C PRO A 3 -7.94 -17.26 12.97
N ASP A 4 -9.08 -16.93 13.55
CA ASP A 4 -9.22 -15.83 14.52
C ASP A 4 -8.45 -16.08 15.82
N GLU A 5 -8.36 -17.35 16.27
CA GLU A 5 -7.57 -17.73 17.44
C GLU A 5 -6.07 -17.61 17.16
N ILE A 6 -5.64 -17.96 15.94
CA ILE A 6 -4.26 -17.78 15.47
C ILE A 6 -3.92 -16.28 15.45
N VAL A 7 -4.75 -15.46 14.80
CA VAL A 7 -4.53 -14.01 14.69
C VAL A 7 -4.46 -13.38 16.08
N THR A 8 -5.41 -13.67 16.97
CA THR A 8 -5.40 -13.16 18.35
C THR A 8 -4.12 -13.51 19.09
N THR A 9 -3.62 -14.73 18.91
CA THR A 9 -2.38 -15.19 19.55
C THR A 9 -1.16 -14.48 18.97
N LEU A 10 -1.12 -14.27 17.66
CA LEU A 10 -0.04 -13.53 16.99
C LEU A 10 -0.04 -12.06 17.37
N SER A 11 -1.21 -11.41 17.44
CA SER A 11 -1.34 -10.00 17.83
C SER A 11 -0.76 -9.73 19.22
N ARG A 12 -0.89 -10.67 20.16
CA ARG A 12 -0.30 -10.55 21.52
C ARG A 12 1.22 -10.63 21.54
N LYS A 13 1.87 -11.09 20.46
CA LYS A 13 3.33 -11.13 20.34
C LYS A 13 3.92 -9.79 19.89
N LEU A 14 3.09 -8.88 19.39
CA LEU A 14 3.51 -7.59 18.87
C LEU A 14 3.23 -6.48 19.89
N PRO A 15 4.09 -5.44 19.95
CA PRO A 15 3.84 -4.26 20.79
C PRO A 15 2.65 -3.44 20.27
N ASP A 16 2.44 -3.38 18.95
CA ASP A 16 1.29 -2.77 18.32
C ASP A 16 0.83 -3.61 17.11
N PRO A 17 -0.18 -4.49 17.28
CA PRO A 17 -0.72 -5.28 16.17
C PRO A 17 -1.58 -4.45 15.18
N THR A 18 -1.78 -3.16 15.43
CA THR A 18 -2.53 -2.24 14.55
C THR A 18 -1.63 -1.31 13.73
N GLU A 19 -0.30 -1.48 13.84
CA GLU A 19 0.69 -0.72 13.08
C GLU A 19 0.43 -0.78 11.58
N VAL A 20 0.49 0.39 10.92
CA VAL A 20 0.36 0.51 9.46
C VAL A 20 1.68 0.14 8.80
N VAL A 21 1.74 -1.04 8.16
CA VAL A 21 2.96 -1.55 7.50
C VAL A 21 3.31 -0.79 6.21
N TYR A 22 2.32 -0.34 5.43
CA TYR A 22 2.53 0.45 4.21
C TYR A 22 1.37 1.40 3.92
N VAL A 23 1.67 2.59 3.42
CA VAL A 23 0.68 3.60 3.02
C VAL A 23 1.21 4.44 1.84
N VAL A 24 0.30 4.84 0.95
CA VAL A 24 0.58 5.85 -0.08
C VAL A 24 -0.06 7.17 0.31
N THR A 25 0.74 8.22 0.46
CA THR A 25 0.26 9.56 0.81
C THR A 25 0.03 10.42 -0.43
N MET A 26 -0.71 11.54 -0.28
CA MET A 26 -0.81 12.54 -1.34
C MET A 26 0.56 13.09 -1.76
N ARG A 27 1.53 13.19 -0.84
CA ARG A 27 2.88 13.65 -1.17
C ARG A 27 3.61 12.67 -2.08
N ASP A 28 3.41 11.37 -1.88
CA ASP A 28 3.99 10.33 -2.74
C ASP A 28 3.40 10.40 -4.14
N LEU A 29 2.07 10.57 -4.23
CA LEU A 29 1.38 10.78 -5.50
C LEU A 29 1.86 12.04 -6.21
N LEU A 30 1.98 13.17 -5.51
CA LEU A 30 2.52 14.41 -6.09
C LEU A 30 3.96 14.25 -6.58
N THR A 31 4.78 13.50 -5.83
CA THR A 31 6.16 13.19 -6.23
C THR A 31 6.18 12.35 -7.51
N ALA A 32 5.29 11.37 -7.63
CA ALA A 32 5.16 10.54 -8.83
C ALA A 32 4.67 11.37 -10.03
N ILE A 33 3.68 12.24 -9.83
CA ILE A 33 3.17 13.16 -10.86
C ILE A 33 4.29 14.09 -11.34
N ALA A 34 5.00 14.74 -10.42
CA ALA A 34 6.10 15.65 -10.76
C ALA A 34 7.24 14.93 -11.48
N ARG A 35 7.56 13.69 -11.11
CA ARG A 35 8.55 12.87 -11.85
C ARG A 35 8.12 12.55 -13.28
N ARG A 36 6.82 12.32 -13.49
CA ARG A 36 6.28 11.92 -14.79
C ARG A 36 6.08 13.10 -15.74
N LEU A 37 5.50 14.20 -15.25
CA LEU A 37 5.15 15.38 -16.05
C LEU A 37 6.19 16.51 -15.97
N ARG A 38 7.15 16.43 -15.05
CA ARG A 38 8.16 17.47 -14.83
C ARG A 38 7.50 18.84 -14.60
N GLU A 39 7.94 19.88 -15.30
CA GLU A 39 7.44 21.25 -15.15
C GLU A 39 5.97 21.41 -15.54
N GLU A 40 5.44 20.54 -16.42
CA GLU A 40 4.02 20.58 -16.81
C GLU A 40 3.10 20.28 -15.63
N SER A 41 3.58 19.58 -14.59
CA SER A 41 2.81 19.33 -13.37
C SER A 41 2.39 20.62 -12.64
N LEU A 42 3.08 21.73 -12.87
CA LEU A 42 2.76 23.03 -12.26
C LEU A 42 1.49 23.65 -12.83
N GLN A 43 1.00 23.17 -13.98
CA GLN A 43 -0.24 23.64 -14.61
C GLN A 43 -1.48 22.87 -14.12
N LEU A 44 -1.29 21.82 -13.32
CA LEU A 44 -2.40 21.00 -12.82
C LEU A 44 -3.23 21.78 -11.81
N THR A 45 -4.54 21.67 -11.97
CA THR A 45 -5.51 22.23 -11.04
C THR A 45 -5.68 21.31 -9.83
N VAL A 46 -6.34 21.81 -8.78
CA VAL A 46 -6.73 20.97 -7.63
C VAL A 46 -7.59 19.79 -8.08
N ASP A 47 -8.50 20.01 -9.04
CA ASP A 47 -9.39 18.96 -9.53
C ASP A 47 -8.62 17.85 -10.25
N ASP A 48 -7.57 18.19 -11.03
CA ASP A 48 -6.69 17.20 -11.65
C ASP A 48 -5.96 16.34 -10.61
N LEU A 49 -5.50 16.95 -9.52
CA LEU A 49 -4.80 16.25 -8.44
C LEU A 49 -5.73 15.32 -7.65
N LEU A 50 -6.97 15.75 -7.43
CA LEU A 50 -8.00 14.93 -6.78
C LEU A 50 -8.44 13.78 -7.68
N LEU A 51 -8.57 14.03 -9.00
CA LEU A 51 -8.84 12.97 -9.97
C LEU A 51 -7.71 11.93 -9.97
N ALA A 52 -6.44 12.35 -10.00
CA ALA A 52 -5.31 11.43 -9.93
C ALA A 52 -5.33 10.57 -8.65
N ARG A 53 -5.76 11.13 -7.51
CA ARG A 53 -5.94 10.37 -6.26
C ARG A 53 -7.04 9.33 -6.40
N ASP A 54 -8.15 9.70 -6.99
CA ASP A 54 -9.31 8.81 -7.10
C ASP A 54 -9.05 7.69 -8.11
N GLU A 55 -8.34 7.97 -9.21
CA GLU A 55 -7.83 6.96 -10.14
C GLU A 55 -6.83 6.01 -9.48
N LEU A 56 -5.92 6.53 -8.65
CA LEU A 56 -4.99 5.70 -7.89
C LEU A 56 -5.73 4.76 -6.93
N ARG A 57 -6.75 5.27 -6.22
CA ARG A 57 -7.59 4.46 -5.32
C ARG A 57 -8.36 3.38 -6.07
N ALA A 58 -8.96 3.73 -7.20
CA ALA A 58 -9.66 2.78 -8.05
C ALA A 58 -8.70 1.70 -8.57
N THR A 59 -7.48 2.09 -8.96
CA THR A 59 -6.44 1.15 -9.40
C THR A 59 -6.06 0.17 -8.29
N PHE A 60 -5.82 0.66 -7.07
CA PHE A 60 -5.56 -0.22 -5.93
C PHE A 60 -6.74 -1.15 -5.65
N GLY A 61 -7.97 -0.65 -5.71
CA GLY A 61 -9.18 -1.46 -5.45
C GLY A 61 -9.52 -2.46 -6.55
N HIS A 62 -9.10 -2.24 -7.80
CA HIS A 62 -9.43 -3.10 -8.94
C HIS A 62 -8.32 -4.04 -9.36
N TYR A 63 -7.05 -3.62 -9.26
CA TYR A 63 -5.92 -4.34 -9.82
C TYR A 63 -4.97 -4.95 -8.79
N LEU A 64 -5.03 -4.49 -7.52
CA LEU A 64 -4.34 -5.20 -6.44
C LEU A 64 -5.37 -6.02 -5.68
N ASP A 65 -5.44 -7.33 -5.96
CA ASP A 65 -5.97 -8.24 -4.95
C ASP A 65 -4.99 -8.19 -3.77
N GLU A 66 -5.43 -7.63 -2.65
CA GLU A 66 -4.62 -7.52 -1.43
C GLU A 66 -4.04 -8.88 -1.04
N ARG A 67 -4.73 -9.98 -1.36
CA ARG A 67 -4.26 -11.36 -1.13
C ARG A 67 -3.01 -11.68 -1.93
N GLU A 68 -2.96 -11.33 -3.21
CA GLU A 68 -1.79 -11.59 -4.06
C GLU A 68 -0.56 -10.81 -3.57
N LEU A 69 -0.77 -9.58 -3.06
CA LEU A 69 0.30 -8.80 -2.46
C LEU A 69 0.81 -9.47 -1.17
N PHE A 70 -0.10 -9.94 -0.31
CA PHE A 70 0.28 -10.66 0.91
C PHE A 70 1.02 -11.95 0.60
N ASP A 71 0.53 -12.76 -0.36
CA ASP A 71 1.16 -14.00 -0.77
C ASP A 71 2.58 -13.75 -1.29
N LEU A 72 2.76 -12.78 -2.20
CA LEU A 72 4.08 -12.41 -2.71
C LEU A 72 5.05 -11.97 -1.60
N ALA A 73 4.58 -11.14 -0.67
CA ALA A 73 5.41 -10.63 0.43
C ALA A 73 5.77 -11.74 1.42
N LEU A 74 4.83 -12.64 1.74
CA LEU A 74 5.04 -13.76 2.64
C LEU A 74 5.96 -14.81 2.03
N ASP A 75 5.83 -15.10 0.73
CA ASP A 75 6.77 -15.97 -0.01
C ASP A 75 8.20 -15.43 0.07
N GLN A 76 8.38 -14.13 -0.19
CA GLN A 76 9.69 -13.50 -0.09
C GLN A 76 10.25 -13.52 1.35
N TRP A 77 9.39 -13.29 2.35
CA TRP A 77 9.76 -13.41 3.76
C TRP A 77 10.19 -14.85 4.09
N GLU A 78 9.48 -15.86 3.59
CA GLU A 78 9.83 -17.27 3.77
C GLU A 78 11.21 -17.60 3.19
N VAL A 79 11.56 -17.05 2.03
CA VAL A 79 12.92 -17.20 1.49
C VAL A 79 13.93 -16.58 2.47
N VAL A 80 13.72 -15.32 2.86
CA VAL A 80 14.70 -14.57 3.68
C VAL A 80 14.92 -15.19 5.05
N ARG A 81 13.88 -15.74 5.70
CA ARG A 81 14.00 -16.34 7.05
C ARG A 81 14.70 -17.71 7.07
N HIS A 82 14.87 -18.34 5.91
CA HIS A 82 15.53 -19.64 5.77
C HIS A 82 16.91 -19.53 5.08
N LEU A 83 17.37 -18.30 4.79
CA LEU A 83 18.76 -17.99 4.44
C LEU A 83 19.64 -17.88 5.69
#